data_AF-A0A810PZ32-F1
#
_entry.id   AF-A0A810PZ32-F1
#
_cell.length_a   1.000
_cell.length_b   1.000
_cell.length_c   1.000
_cell.angle_alpha   90.00
_cell.angle_beta   90.00
_cell.angle_gamma   90.00
#
_symmetry.space_group_name_H-M   'P 1'
#
loop_
_entity.id
_entity.type
_entity.pdbx_description
1 polymer ?
#
loop_
_entity_poly.entity_id
_entity_poly.type
_entity_poly.pdbx_seq_one_letter_code
_entity_poly.pdbx_strand_id
1 'polypeptide(L)'
;MTTMDGQTHDVGKWDLLIAHPPCTYLSNAGANRLRVNGEIQPGRMEKAKAARAMFMEMLDAEIPRIAVENPVPGKIHGLPPYSQIIQPYMFGDAWLKRTCLWLKNLPLLMATNCVVPTGKWVETTPHGRAARPGEWENKGRRTPKERSKTFPSVAKAMAEQWGGLEG
;
A
#
# COMPACT_ATOMS: atom_id res chain seq x y z
N MET A 1 -14.83 5.74 -22.07
CA MET A 1 -14.90 6.33 -20.71
C MET A 1 -14.20 7.68 -20.71
N THR A 2 -14.63 8.63 -19.88
CA THR A 2 -13.92 9.91 -19.70
C THR A 2 -12.75 9.68 -18.75
N THR A 3 -11.53 9.77 -19.25
CA THR A 3 -10.32 9.70 -18.44
C THR A 3 -10.03 11.05 -17.79
N MET A 4 -9.08 11.09 -16.84
CA MET A 4 -8.72 12.30 -16.08
C MET A 4 -8.14 13.43 -16.96
N ASP A 5 -7.87 13.17 -18.25
CA ASP A 5 -7.43 14.14 -19.25
C ASP A 5 -8.62 14.80 -20.01
N GLY A 6 -9.86 14.47 -19.66
CA GLY A 6 -11.07 15.01 -20.31
C GLY A 6 -11.34 14.44 -21.70
N GLN A 7 -10.55 13.47 -22.17
CA GLN A 7 -10.77 12.81 -23.45
C GLN A 7 -11.62 11.55 -23.27
N THR A 8 -12.48 11.28 -24.26
CA THR A 8 -13.25 10.05 -24.31
C THR A 8 -12.41 9.01 -25.04
N HIS A 9 -11.90 8.03 -24.30
CA HIS A 9 -11.22 6.88 -24.90
C HIS A 9 -12.18 5.69 -24.94
N ASP A 10 -12.19 4.96 -26.06
CA ASP A 10 -12.77 3.62 -26.12
C ASP A 10 -11.78 2.64 -25.48
N VAL A 11 -11.75 2.66 -24.15
CA VAL A 11 -11.05 1.66 -23.36
C VAL A 11 -12.00 0.49 -23.22
N GLY A 12 -11.71 -0.61 -23.92
CA GLY A 12 -12.46 -1.86 -23.86
C GLY A 12 -12.40 -2.51 -22.48
N LYS A 13 -11.90 -3.75 -22.39
CA LYS A 13 -11.66 -4.40 -21.09
C LYS A 13 -10.26 -4.07 -20.60
N TRP A 14 -10.11 -3.86 -19.30
CA TRP A 14 -8.81 -3.72 -18.66
C TRP A 14 -8.22 -5.11 -18.41
N ASP A 15 -6.98 -5.34 -18.81
CA ASP A 15 -6.31 -6.60 -18.54
C ASP A 15 -5.54 -6.63 -17.21
N LEU A 16 -5.29 -5.45 -16.62
CA LEU A 16 -4.54 -5.27 -15.38
C LEU A 16 -5.08 -4.08 -14.58
N LEU A 17 -5.35 -4.30 -13.29
CA LEU A 17 -5.63 -3.26 -12.30
C LEU A 17 -4.51 -3.20 -11.27
N ILE A 18 -3.90 -2.04 -11.09
CA ILE A 18 -3.05 -1.74 -9.93
C ILE A 18 -3.78 -0.69 -9.08
N ALA A 19 -4.15 -1.05 -7.86
CA ALA A 19 -5.01 -0.24 -7.00
C ALA A 19 -4.36 0.09 -5.67
N HIS A 20 -4.59 1.31 -5.18
CA HIS A 20 -4.05 1.83 -3.92
C HIS A 20 -5.19 2.34 -3.02
N PRO A 21 -6.06 1.45 -2.47
CA PRO A 21 -7.21 1.86 -1.67
C PRO A 21 -6.80 2.66 -0.43
N PRO A 22 -7.64 3.61 0.03
CA PRO A 22 -7.39 4.35 1.27
C PRO A 22 -7.15 3.43 2.47
N CYS A 23 -5.98 3.56 3.10
CA CYS A 23 -5.54 2.67 4.18
C CYS A 23 -5.77 3.23 5.60
N THR A 24 -6.26 4.47 5.72
CA THR A 24 -6.36 5.23 6.99
C THR A 24 -7.07 4.49 8.12
N TYR A 25 -8.10 3.70 7.77
CA TYR A 25 -8.91 2.94 8.72
C TYR A 25 -8.61 1.44 8.74
N LEU A 26 -7.80 0.94 7.80
CA LEU A 26 -7.43 -0.48 7.70
C LEU A 26 -6.04 -0.77 8.26
N SER A 27 -5.12 0.19 8.20
CA SER A 27 -3.72 -0.02 8.56
C SER A 27 -3.52 -0.27 10.06
N ASN A 28 -2.65 -1.23 10.37
CA ASN A 28 -2.24 -1.53 11.75
C ASN A 28 -1.58 -0.33 12.45
N ALA A 29 -0.97 0.61 11.70
CA ALA A 29 -0.43 1.85 12.25
C ALA A 29 -1.50 2.77 12.86
N GLY A 30 -2.77 2.58 12.52
CA GLY A 30 -3.91 3.30 13.09
C GLY A 30 -4.60 2.58 14.26
N ALA A 31 -4.10 1.42 14.70
CA ALA A 31 -4.77 0.58 15.70
C ALA A 31 -4.98 1.29 17.05
N ASN A 32 -4.03 2.14 17.47
CA ASN A 32 -4.14 2.95 18.69
C ASN A 32 -5.26 3.99 18.64
N ARG A 33 -5.72 4.39 17.45
CA ARG A 33 -6.86 5.28 17.27
C ARG A 33 -8.18 4.53 17.14
N LEU A 34 -8.12 3.23 16.85
CA LEU A 34 -9.28 2.34 16.81
C LEU A 34 -9.67 1.88 18.21
N ARG A 35 -8.67 1.60 19.06
CA ARG A 35 -8.89 1.23 20.46
C ARG A 35 -8.39 2.32 21.39
N VAL A 36 -9.30 2.94 22.13
CA VAL A 36 -8.99 3.95 23.16
C VAL A 36 -9.42 3.36 24.49
N ASN A 37 -8.51 3.32 25.48
CA ASN A 37 -8.76 2.69 26.78
C ASN A 37 -9.24 1.23 26.70
N GLY A 38 -8.77 0.48 25.69
CA GLY A 38 -9.18 -0.91 25.46
C GLY A 38 -10.48 -1.07 24.66
N GLU A 39 -11.25 0.00 24.49
CA GLU A 39 -12.56 -0.03 23.81
C GLU A 39 -12.45 0.35 22.34
N ILE A 40 -13.15 -0.40 21.49
CA ILE A 40 -13.24 -0.12 20.05
C ILE A 40 -14.15 1.08 19.83
N GLN A 41 -13.63 2.09 19.13
CA GLN A 41 -14.37 3.29 18.76
C GLN A 41 -15.37 2.98 17.63
N PRO A 42 -16.71 2.99 17.87
CA PRO A 42 -17.70 2.52 16.91
C PRO A 42 -17.65 3.31 15.59
N GLY A 43 -17.60 4.65 15.67
CA GLY A 43 -17.54 5.50 14.48
C GLY A 43 -16.28 5.30 13.63
N ARG A 44 -15.17 4.85 14.22
CA ARG A 44 -13.96 4.50 13.47
C ARG A 44 -14.07 3.10 12.86
N MET A 45 -14.74 2.18 13.54
CA MET A 45 -15.02 0.84 13.03
C MET A 45 -15.96 0.88 11.81
N GLU A 46 -16.99 1.73 11.80
CA GLU A 46 -17.86 1.90 10.64
C GLU A 46 -17.08 2.41 9.41
N LYS A 47 -16.17 3.37 9.61
CA LYS A 47 -15.28 3.82 8.53
C LYS A 47 -14.32 2.73 8.06
N ALA A 48 -13.89 1.83 8.96
CA ALA A 48 -13.08 0.69 8.59
C ALA A 48 -13.87 -0.36 7.79
N LYS A 49 -15.16 -0.57 8.09
CA LYS A 49 -16.05 -1.42 7.29
C LYS A 49 -16.24 -0.87 5.89
N ALA A 50 -16.47 0.43 5.74
CA ALA A 50 -16.57 1.08 4.44
C ALA A 50 -15.25 0.99 3.65
N ALA A 51 -14.11 1.23 4.30
CA ALA A 51 -12.79 1.08 3.67
C ALA A 51 -12.52 -0.38 3.24
N ARG A 52 -12.96 -1.35 4.05
CA ARG A 52 -12.89 -2.78 3.70
C ARG A 52 -13.75 -3.08 2.47
N ALA A 53 -14.98 -2.57 2.40
CA ALA A 53 -15.85 -2.78 1.24
C ALA A 53 -15.19 -2.28 -0.04
N MET A 54 -14.68 -1.05 -0.04
CA MET A 54 -13.93 -0.48 -1.18
C MET A 54 -12.67 -1.29 -1.53
N PHE A 55 -11.95 -1.80 -0.54
CA PHE A 55 -10.80 -2.67 -0.76
C PHE A 55 -11.22 -3.98 -1.46
N MET A 56 -12.30 -4.62 -1.01
CA MET A 56 -12.79 -5.86 -1.60
C MET A 56 -13.33 -5.63 -3.01
N GLU A 57 -14.06 -4.54 -3.26
CA GLU A 57 -14.50 -4.16 -4.61
C GLU A 57 -13.35 -4.09 -5.61
N MET A 58 -12.20 -3.52 -5.21
CA MET A 58 -11.01 -3.48 -6.05
C MET A 58 -10.39 -4.87 -6.27
N LEU A 59 -10.37 -5.71 -5.24
CA LEU A 59 -9.78 -7.06 -5.32
C LEU A 59 -10.65 -8.04 -6.12
N ASP A 60 -11.97 -7.88 -6.03
CA ASP A 60 -12.97 -8.75 -6.64
C ASP A 60 -13.43 -8.24 -8.02
N ALA A 61 -12.90 -7.11 -8.48
CA ALA A 61 -13.21 -6.54 -9.79
C ALA A 61 -13.08 -7.58 -10.91
N GLU A 62 -13.94 -7.45 -11.93
CA GLU A 62 -13.96 -8.32 -13.11
C GLU A 62 -12.82 -7.97 -14.09
N ILE A 63 -11.60 -8.01 -13.58
CA ILE A 63 -10.35 -7.76 -14.30
C ILE A 63 -9.48 -9.02 -14.14
N PRO A 64 -8.89 -9.56 -15.22
CA PRO A 64 -8.14 -10.82 -15.18
C PRO A 64 -6.98 -10.78 -14.19
N ARG A 65 -6.26 -9.66 -14.12
CA ARG A 65 -5.05 -9.48 -13.30
C ARG A 65 -5.20 -8.28 -12.37
N ILE A 66 -4.97 -8.47 -11.08
CA ILE A 66 -5.15 -7.41 -10.08
C ILE A 66 -3.99 -7.41 -9.10
N ALA A 67 -3.44 -6.22 -8.83
CA ALA A 67 -2.55 -5.95 -7.72
C ALA A 67 -3.16 -4.85 -6.83
N VAL A 68 -3.60 -5.21 -5.63
CA VAL A 68 -4.01 -4.23 -4.62
C VAL A 68 -2.85 -4.00 -3.65
N GLU A 69 -2.44 -2.74 -3.48
CA GLU A 69 -1.39 -2.32 -2.57
C GLU A 69 -1.97 -1.70 -1.29
N ASN A 70 -1.52 -2.15 -0.11
CA ASN A 70 -1.84 -1.49 1.15
C ASN A 70 -0.72 -1.69 2.19
N PRO A 71 -0.53 -0.77 3.15
CA PRO A 71 0.18 -1.09 4.39
C PRO A 71 -0.39 -2.34 5.09
N VAL A 72 0.40 -2.92 6.00
CA VAL A 72 -0.06 -4.08 6.80
C VAL A 72 -1.37 -3.72 7.52
N PRO A 73 -2.46 -4.46 7.27
CA PRO A 73 -3.77 -4.16 7.86
C PRO A 73 -3.86 -4.70 9.30
N GLY A 74 -4.76 -4.12 10.09
CA GLY A 74 -5.15 -4.69 11.37
C GLY A 74 -5.97 -5.97 11.16
N LYS A 75 -5.62 -7.05 11.90
CA LYS A 75 -6.32 -8.36 11.81
C LYS A 75 -7.84 -8.26 12.03
N ILE A 76 -8.28 -7.31 12.86
CA ILE A 76 -9.70 -7.06 13.18
C ILE A 76 -10.56 -6.74 11.96
N HIS A 77 -9.96 -6.27 10.86
CA HIS A 77 -10.69 -5.91 9.65
C HIS A 77 -10.99 -7.12 8.76
N GLY A 78 -10.44 -8.31 9.04
CA GLY A 78 -10.76 -9.53 8.29
C GLY A 78 -10.53 -9.40 6.79
N LEU A 79 -9.41 -8.78 6.40
CA LEU A 79 -8.94 -8.80 5.01
C LEU A 79 -8.36 -10.19 4.69
N PRO A 80 -8.44 -10.64 3.42
CA PRO A 80 -7.79 -11.88 3.01
C PRO A 80 -6.27 -11.81 3.25
N PRO A 81 -5.59 -12.96 3.33
CA PRO A 81 -4.13 -12.98 3.40
C PRO A 81 -3.53 -12.29 2.17
N TYR A 82 -2.52 -11.45 2.39
CA TYR A 82 -1.74 -10.85 1.29
C TYR A 82 -0.85 -11.91 0.64
N SER A 83 -0.61 -11.76 -0.66
CA SER A 83 0.22 -12.67 -1.46
C SER A 83 1.71 -12.48 -1.15
N GLN A 84 2.13 -11.24 -0.91
CA GLN A 84 3.53 -10.91 -0.61
C GLN A 84 3.68 -9.60 0.15
N ILE A 85 4.85 -9.43 0.76
CA ILE A 85 5.32 -8.15 1.32
C ILE A 85 6.50 -7.68 0.48
N ILE A 86 6.49 -6.40 0.15
CA ILE A 86 7.60 -5.72 -0.52
C ILE A 86 8.11 -4.54 0.31
N GLN A 87 9.31 -4.09 -0.01
CA GLN A 87 9.94 -2.91 0.58
C GLN A 87 10.59 -2.08 -0.52
N PRO A 88 10.62 -0.74 -0.41
CA PRO A 88 11.23 0.14 -1.43
C PRO A 88 12.70 -0.19 -1.69
N TYR A 89 13.44 -0.58 -0.65
CA TYR A 89 14.87 -0.91 -0.79
C TYR A 89 15.12 -2.11 -1.69
N MET A 90 14.13 -2.97 -1.93
CA MET A 90 14.24 -4.08 -2.89
C MET A 90 14.28 -3.62 -4.35
N PHE A 91 13.95 -2.35 -4.61
CA PHE A 91 13.82 -1.77 -5.96
C PHE A 91 14.69 -0.53 -6.17
N GLY A 92 15.56 -0.19 -5.22
CA GLY A 92 16.56 0.88 -5.35
C GLY A 92 16.29 2.12 -4.50
N ASP A 93 15.15 2.16 -3.80
CA ASP A 93 14.82 3.26 -2.89
C ASP A 93 15.24 2.92 -1.45
N ALA A 94 16.23 3.63 -0.88
CA ALA A 94 16.84 3.35 0.43
C ALA A 94 15.92 3.61 1.66
N TRP A 95 14.67 3.15 1.61
CA TRP A 95 13.64 3.37 2.61
C TRP A 95 13.03 2.05 3.08
N LEU A 96 12.77 1.98 4.40
CA LEU A 96 11.86 1.01 4.98
C LEU A 96 10.43 1.54 4.91
N LYS A 97 9.58 0.86 4.15
CA LYS A 97 8.12 1.05 4.11
C LYS A 97 7.49 -0.29 3.76
N ARG A 98 7.08 -1.04 4.78
CA ARG A 98 6.48 -2.35 4.57
C ARG A 98 5.14 -2.18 3.85
N THR A 99 5.03 -2.78 2.68
CA THR A 99 3.84 -2.75 1.83
C THR A 99 3.40 -4.18 1.54
N CYS A 100 2.11 -4.46 1.70
CA CYS A 100 1.48 -5.73 1.35
C CYS A 100 0.87 -5.63 -0.05
N LEU A 101 0.97 -6.72 -0.82
CA LEU A 101 0.32 -6.86 -2.12
C LEU A 101 -0.65 -8.04 -2.09
N TRP A 102 -1.86 -7.82 -2.61
CA TRP A 102 -2.83 -8.86 -2.92
C TRP A 102 -2.87 -9.01 -4.44
N LEU A 103 -2.46 -10.19 -4.90
CA LEU A 103 -2.29 -10.48 -6.31
C LEU A 103 -3.35 -11.49 -6.78
N LYS A 104 -4.04 -11.16 -7.87
CA LYS A 104 -4.94 -12.05 -8.62
C LYS A 104 -4.32 -12.29 -9.98
N ASN A 105 -4.02 -13.56 -10.29
CA ASN A 105 -3.41 -14.02 -11.55
C ASN A 105 -2.16 -13.23 -11.97
N LEU A 106 -1.37 -12.77 -11.00
CA LEU A 106 -0.08 -12.12 -11.22
C LEU A 106 1.03 -12.91 -10.53
N PRO A 107 2.21 -13.04 -11.17
CA PRO A 107 3.38 -13.56 -10.49
C PRO A 107 3.80 -12.60 -9.36
N LEU A 108 4.45 -13.15 -8.34
CA LEU A 108 5.08 -12.36 -7.27
C LEU A 108 6.03 -11.32 -7.86
N LEU A 109 6.12 -10.15 -7.24
CA LEU A 109 6.93 -9.03 -7.73
C LEU A 109 8.38 -9.28 -7.32
N MET A 110 9.27 -9.41 -8.30
CA MET A 110 10.67 -9.69 -8.06
C MET A 110 11.43 -8.41 -7.73
N ALA A 111 12.32 -8.49 -6.74
CA ALA A 111 13.25 -7.41 -6.43
C ALA A 111 14.14 -7.12 -7.65
N THR A 112 14.30 -5.84 -8.01
CA THR A 112 15.05 -5.42 -9.20
C THR A 112 16.40 -4.81 -8.87
N ASN A 113 16.52 -4.15 -7.71
CA ASN A 113 17.75 -3.47 -7.29
C ASN A 113 17.79 -3.32 -5.76
N CYS A 114 18.43 -4.25 -5.07
CA CYS A 114 18.49 -4.22 -3.61
C CYS A 114 19.52 -3.22 -3.11
N VAL A 115 19.10 -2.26 -2.28
CA VAL A 115 19.96 -1.28 -1.62
C VAL A 115 19.85 -1.37 -0.09
N VAL A 116 20.85 -0.84 0.61
CA VAL A 116 20.81 -0.74 2.08
C VAL A 116 19.86 0.40 2.47
N PRO A 117 18.86 0.16 3.34
CA PRO A 117 17.97 1.21 3.79
C PRO A 117 18.69 2.20 4.72
N THR A 118 18.51 3.48 4.46
CA THR A 118 19.12 4.59 5.21
C THR A 118 18.10 5.35 6.07
N GLY A 119 16.82 4.97 6.01
CA GLY A 119 15.77 5.54 6.84
C GLY A 119 14.43 4.79 6.78
N LYS A 120 13.50 5.19 7.65
CA LYS A 120 12.09 4.78 7.59
C LYS A 120 11.28 5.82 6.83
N TRP A 121 10.47 5.40 5.86
CA TRP A 121 9.71 6.33 5.02
C TRP A 121 8.69 7.14 5.82
N VAL A 122 8.05 6.50 6.80
CA VAL A 122 7.13 7.16 7.72
C VAL A 122 7.90 7.54 8.96
N GLU A 123 7.93 8.83 9.28
CA GLU A 123 8.43 9.26 10.57
C GLU A 123 7.44 8.77 11.65
N THR A 124 7.86 7.75 12.39
CA THR A 124 7.18 7.36 13.62
C THR A 124 7.84 8.14 14.75
N THR A 125 7.14 9.11 15.34
CA THR A 125 7.44 9.46 16.73
C THR A 125 7.10 8.23 17.55
N PRO A 126 8.08 7.53 18.15
CA PRO A 126 7.74 6.37 18.94
C PRO A 126 6.93 6.85 20.13
N HIS A 127 5.76 6.27 20.33
CA HIS A 127 5.01 6.41 21.58
C HIS A 127 5.83 5.75 22.70
N GLY A 128 6.88 6.43 23.19
CA GLY A 128 7.70 6.01 24.32
C GLY A 128 9.22 6.01 24.15
N ARG A 129 9.79 6.36 22.98
CA ARG A 129 11.25 6.56 22.87
C ARG A 129 11.57 7.60 21.80
N ALA A 130 12.35 8.63 22.07
CA ALA A 130 12.89 9.43 20.98
C ALA A 130 13.75 8.52 20.07
N ALA A 131 13.65 8.67 18.74
CA ALA A 131 14.64 8.08 17.85
C ALA A 131 16.03 8.55 18.33
N ARG A 132 16.99 7.62 18.46
CA ARG A 132 18.33 8.04 18.89
C ARG A 132 18.89 9.00 17.84
N PRO A 133 19.50 10.14 18.24
CA PRO A 133 20.20 10.99 17.30
C PRO A 133 21.16 10.13 16.46
N GLY A 134 21.06 10.20 15.14
CA GLY A 134 21.92 9.45 14.22
C GLY A 134 21.55 7.98 13.94
N GLU A 135 20.40 7.46 14.41
CA GLU A 135 20.00 6.08 14.10
C GLU A 135 19.74 5.84 12.60
N TRP A 136 19.29 6.88 11.89
CA TRP A 136 19.02 6.86 10.46
C TRP A 136 19.64 8.10 9.83
N GLU A 137 20.27 7.93 8.67
CA GLU A 137 20.84 9.03 7.90
C GLU A 137 19.74 9.98 7.41
N ASN A 138 18.57 9.41 7.05
CA ASN A 138 17.47 10.14 6.46
C ASN A 138 16.23 10.21 7.36
N LYS A 139 15.63 11.41 7.45
CA LYS A 139 14.36 11.64 8.16
C LYS A 139 13.15 11.28 7.30
N GLY A 140 12.22 10.52 7.88
CA GLY A 140 10.98 10.11 7.23
C GLY A 140 10.00 11.25 6.98
N ARG A 141 8.93 10.96 6.25
CA ARG A 141 7.83 11.89 5.93
C ARG A 141 6.80 11.94 7.07
N ARG A 142 6.21 13.12 7.30
CA ARG A 142 5.24 13.37 8.38
C ARG A 142 3.81 13.43 7.90
N THR A 143 3.56 14.06 6.75
CA THR A 143 2.19 14.31 6.31
C THR A 143 1.56 13.07 5.66
N PRO A 144 0.25 12.87 5.77
CA PRO A 144 -0.44 11.80 5.04
C PRO A 144 -0.19 11.85 3.53
N LYS A 145 -0.22 13.05 2.93
CA LYS A 145 -0.04 13.26 1.48
C LYS A 145 1.34 12.83 0.96
N GLU A 146 2.40 13.06 1.74
CA GLU A 146 3.74 12.60 1.35
C GLU A 146 3.89 11.09 1.53
N ARG A 147 3.31 10.55 2.62
CA ARG A 147 3.44 9.13 2.97
C ARG A 147 2.67 8.22 2.03
N SER A 148 1.59 8.71 1.41
CA SER A 148 0.74 7.94 0.50
C SER A 148 1.31 7.82 -0.92
N LYS A 149 2.39 8.52 -1.27
CA LYS A 149 3.03 8.37 -2.59
C LYS A 149 3.64 6.98 -2.73
N THR A 150 3.35 6.32 -3.85
CA THR A 150 4.04 5.12 -4.31
C THR A 150 5.44 5.51 -4.78
N PHE A 151 6.40 4.61 -4.57
CA PHE A 151 7.78 4.82 -5.01
C PHE A 151 7.88 4.61 -6.52
N PRO A 152 8.50 5.54 -7.27
CA PRO A 152 8.67 5.38 -8.71
C PRO A 152 9.38 4.08 -9.09
N SER A 153 10.35 3.62 -8.29
CA SER A 153 11.06 2.35 -8.53
C SER A 153 10.14 1.13 -8.44
N VAL A 154 9.27 1.08 -7.43
CA VAL A 154 8.27 0.02 -7.25
C VAL A 154 7.27 0.05 -8.39
N ALA A 155 6.76 1.24 -8.75
CA ALA A 155 5.83 1.41 -9.85
C ALA A 155 6.46 0.97 -11.19
N LYS A 156 7.72 1.31 -11.43
CA LYS A 156 8.49 0.86 -12.58
C LYS A 156 8.62 -0.66 -12.61
N ALA A 157 9.00 -1.29 -11.49
CA ALA A 157 9.11 -2.74 -11.41
C ALA A 157 7.77 -3.45 -11.68
N MET A 158 6.66 -2.94 -11.14
CA MET A 158 5.32 -3.44 -11.44
C MET A 158 4.99 -3.32 -12.92
N ALA A 159 5.26 -2.17 -13.53
CA ALA A 159 4.99 -1.92 -14.94
C ALA A 159 5.83 -2.81 -15.87
N GLU A 160 7.13 -2.94 -15.61
CA GLU A 160 8.04 -3.77 -16.42
C GLU A 160 7.72 -5.26 -16.28
N GLN A 161 7.44 -5.73 -15.06
CA GLN A 161 7.21 -7.16 -14.84
C GLN A 161 5.81 -7.61 -15.27
N TRP A 162 4.78 -6.81 -15.01
CA TRP A 162 3.40 -7.21 -15.29
C TRP A 162 2.85 -6.65 -16.60
N GLY A 163 3.44 -5.57 -17.13
CA GLY A 163 2.98 -4.94 -18.37
C GLY A 163 3.31 -5.75 -19.63
N GLY A 164 4.28 -6.66 -19.57
CA GLY A 164 4.66 -7.55 -20.68
C GLY A 164 4.06 -8.96 -20.62
N LEU A 165 3.13 -9.22 -19.68
CA LEU A 165 2.50 -10.55 -19.58
C LEU A 165 1.49 -10.74 -20.73
N GLU A 166 1.86 -11.54 -21.72
CA GLU A 166 0.93 -12.01 -22.75
C GLU A 166 -0.26 -12.75 -22.09
N GLY A 167 -1.45 -12.55 -22.65
CA GLY A 167 -2.72 -13.10 -22.15
C GLY A 167 -3.02 -14.49 -22.72
#